data_AF-A0A7V9W0T5-F1
#
_entry.id   AF-A0A7V9W0T5-F1
#
_cell.length_a   1.000
_cell.length_b   1.000
_cell.length_c   1.000
_cell.angle_alpha   90.00
_cell.angle_beta   90.00
_cell.angle_gamma   90.00
#
_symmetry.space_group_name_H-M   'P 1'
#
loop_
_entity.id
_entity.type
_entity.pdbx_description
1 polymer ?
#
loop_
_entity_poly.entity_id
_entity_poly.type
_entity_poly.pdbx_seq_one_letter_code
_entity_poly.pdbx_strand_id
1 'polypeptide(L)'
;MVQYQIETILAILIALGMALNLTLLIPAAILALFKIDEADRYFGVGRLGGERLALKGLPFSLGRMAHYGLVLMLSNTKRMRKRYGHELDQIEASKPPTRLIQLLVWLYGSWFLIGIGITALGGIFLILRQ
;
A
#
# COMPACT_ATOMS: atom_id res chain seq x y z
N MET A 1 -2.87 14.59 35.17
CA MET A 1 -4.23 14.78 34.63
C MET A 1 -4.20 15.29 33.18
N VAL A 2 -3.47 16.37 32.87
CA VAL A 2 -3.37 16.92 31.50
C VAL A 2 -2.75 15.95 30.48
N GLN A 3 -1.71 15.20 30.88
CA GLN A 3 -1.04 14.24 29.98
C GLN A 3 -1.96 13.09 29.53
N TYR A 4 -2.71 12.49 30.45
CA TYR A 4 -3.71 11.46 30.15
C TYR A 4 -4.82 11.95 29.21
N GLN A 5 -5.22 13.23 29.30
CA GLN A 5 -6.20 13.81 28.38
C GLN A 5 -5.65 13.93 26.95
N ILE A 6 -4.38 14.33 26.80
CA ILE A 6 -3.71 14.43 25.49
C ILE A 6 -3.58 13.04 24.84
N GLU A 7 -3.12 12.04 25.59
CA GLU A 7 -2.96 10.66 25.09
C GLU A 7 -4.31 10.06 24.67
N THR A 8 -5.38 10.32 25.42
CA THR A 8 -6.74 9.87 25.09
C THR A 8 -7.25 10.52 23.81
N ILE A 9 -7.09 11.85 23.66
CA ILE A 9 -7.49 12.56 22.45
C ILE A 9 -6.72 12.04 21.23
N LEU A 10 -5.40 11.83 21.39
CA LEU A 10 -4.54 11.30 20.33
C LEU A 10 -4.98 9.89 19.90
N ALA A 11 -5.28 9.02 20.86
CA ALA A 11 -5.77 7.66 20.58
C ALA A 11 -7.10 7.68 19.82
N ILE A 12 -8.05 8.56 20.21
CA ILE A 12 -9.34 8.73 19.51
C ILE A 12 -9.12 9.21 18.07
N LEU A 13 -8.26 10.21 17.87
CA LEU A 13 -7.97 10.73 16.53
C LEU A 13 -7.32 9.68 15.62
N ILE A 14 -6.37 8.89 16.15
CA ILE A 14 -5.74 7.79 15.40
C ILE A 14 -6.78 6.71 15.07
N ALA A 15 -7.62 6.32 16.03
CA ALA A 15 -8.67 5.33 15.80
C ALA A 15 -9.68 5.77 14.72
N LEU A 16 -10.13 7.03 14.76
CA LEU A 16 -11.00 7.62 13.75
C LEU A 16 -10.32 7.65 12.37
N GLY A 17 -9.05 8.08 12.31
CA GLY A 17 -8.26 8.08 11.07
C GLY A 17 -8.11 6.68 10.48
N MET A 18 -7.88 5.67 11.33
CA MET A 18 -7.81 4.26 10.89
C MET A 18 -9.15 3.74 10.38
N ALA A 19 -10.27 4.06 11.04
CA ALA A 19 -11.60 3.66 10.60
C ALA A 19 -11.95 4.26 9.23
N LEU A 20 -11.63 5.53 9.01
CA LEU A 20 -11.78 6.20 7.71
C LEU A 20 -10.91 5.55 6.64
N ASN A 21 -9.63 5.29 6.93
CA ASN A 21 -8.72 4.65 5.99
C ASN A 21 -9.17 3.21 5.64
N LEU A 22 -9.70 2.44 6.60
CA LEU A 22 -10.28 1.12 6.35
C LEU A 22 -11.50 1.20 5.42
N THR A 23 -12.35 2.21 5.62
CA THR A 23 -13.55 2.43 4.79
C THR A 23 -13.17 2.73 3.34
N LEU A 24 -12.01 3.35 3.09
CA LEU A 24 -11.47 3.59 1.75
C LEU A 24 -10.68 2.39 1.20
N LEU A 25 -9.98 1.66 2.06
CA LEU A 25 -9.19 0.49 1.67
C LEU A 25 -10.07 -0.64 1.14
N ILE A 26 -11.23 -0.90 1.76
CA ILE A 26 -12.11 -2.00 1.36
C ILE A 26 -12.55 -1.86 -0.11
N PRO A 27 -13.15 -0.73 -0.55
CA PRO A 27 -13.45 -0.50 -1.96
C PRO A 27 -12.21 -0.58 -2.86
N ALA A 28 -11.08 0.00 -2.44
CA ALA A 28 -9.85 -0.03 -3.24
C ALA A 28 -9.32 -1.46 -3.44
N ALA A 29 -9.37 -2.30 -2.40
CA ALA A 29 -8.99 -3.71 -2.47
C ALA A 29 -9.94 -4.51 -3.37
N ILE A 30 -11.25 -4.27 -3.28
CA ILE A 30 -12.24 -4.89 -4.17
C ILE A 30 -11.99 -4.49 -5.62
N LEU A 31 -11.84 -3.19 -5.90
CA LEU A 31 -11.55 -2.68 -7.24
C LEU A 31 -10.21 -3.21 -7.79
N ALA A 32 -9.20 -3.34 -6.93
CA ALA A 32 -7.92 -3.93 -7.29
C ALA A 32 -8.08 -5.38 -7.73
N LEU A 33 -8.91 -6.19 -7.05
CA LEU A 33 -9.16 -7.58 -7.46
C LEU A 33 -9.73 -7.68 -8.89
N PHE A 34 -10.65 -6.79 -9.26
CA PHE A 34 -11.19 -6.75 -10.63
C PHE A 34 -10.20 -6.23 -11.67
N LYS A 35 -9.15 -5.54 -11.24
CA LYS A 35 -8.13 -4.91 -12.09
C LYS A 35 -6.81 -5.66 -12.11
N ILE A 36 -6.77 -6.89 -11.58
CA ILE A 36 -5.52 -7.63 -11.44
C ILE A 36 -4.91 -8.03 -12.77
N ASP A 37 -5.70 -8.54 -13.72
CA ASP A 37 -5.18 -8.93 -15.03
C ASP A 37 -4.68 -7.71 -15.82
N GLU A 38 -5.32 -6.56 -15.63
CA GLU A 38 -4.87 -5.29 -16.21
C GLU A 38 -3.55 -4.83 -15.56
N ALA A 39 -3.45 -4.91 -14.23
CA ALA A 39 -2.22 -4.57 -13.52
C ALA A 39 -1.06 -5.52 -13.88
N ASP A 40 -1.30 -6.81 -13.96
CA ASP A 40 -0.28 -7.80 -14.33
C ASP A 40 0.20 -7.57 -15.78
N ARG A 41 -0.67 -7.13 -16.69
CA ARG A 41 -0.29 -6.79 -18.07
C ARG A 41 0.72 -5.65 -18.14
N TYR A 42 0.54 -4.61 -17.32
CA TYR A 42 1.39 -3.41 -17.36
C TYR A 42 2.59 -3.48 -16.41
N PHE A 43 2.40 -4.05 -15.22
CA PHE A 43 3.37 -4.01 -14.13
C PHE A 43 3.98 -5.38 -13.83
N GLY A 44 3.42 -6.47 -14.36
CA GLY A 44 3.94 -7.83 -14.23
C GLY A 44 5.12 -8.12 -15.16
N VAL A 45 6.07 -7.19 -15.27
CA VAL A 45 7.21 -7.31 -16.19
C VAL A 45 8.50 -7.68 -15.44
N GLY A 46 9.34 -8.52 -16.04
CA GLY A 46 10.65 -8.89 -15.49
C GLY A 46 10.56 -9.38 -14.04
N ARG A 47 11.31 -8.72 -13.14
CA ARG A 47 11.35 -9.04 -11.70
C ARG A 47 10.04 -8.72 -10.94
N LEU A 48 9.19 -7.85 -11.49
CA LEU A 48 7.88 -7.52 -10.91
C LEU A 48 6.81 -8.57 -11.27
N GLY A 49 6.95 -9.21 -12.43
CA GLY A 49 6.10 -10.32 -12.89
C GLY A 49 6.49 -11.66 -12.26
N GLY A 50 7.69 -12.15 -12.59
CA GLY A 50 8.36 -13.35 -12.06
C GLY A 50 7.48 -14.54 -11.62
N GLU A 51 7.97 -15.30 -10.63
CA GLU A 51 7.24 -16.41 -9.98
C GLU A 51 5.92 -15.96 -9.32
N ARG A 52 5.74 -14.65 -9.12
CA ARG A 52 4.57 -14.08 -8.47
C ARG A 52 3.32 -14.11 -9.35
N LEU A 53 3.45 -14.16 -10.67
CA LEU A 53 2.32 -14.34 -11.59
C LEU A 53 1.69 -15.73 -11.49
N ALA A 54 2.45 -16.75 -11.04
CA ALA A 54 1.95 -18.12 -10.89
C ALA A 54 0.99 -18.25 -9.70
N LEU A 55 1.11 -17.38 -8.69
CA LEU A 55 0.20 -17.32 -7.55
C LEU A 55 -1.02 -16.44 -7.91
N LYS A 56 -1.97 -17.03 -8.64
CA LYS A 56 -3.30 -16.45 -8.88
C LYS A 56 -4.25 -16.91 -7.79
N GLY A 57 -4.34 -16.13 -6.72
CA GLY A 57 -5.29 -16.37 -5.62
C GLY A 57 -5.18 -15.30 -4.55
N LEU A 58 -6.29 -14.99 -3.89
CA LEU A 58 -6.28 -14.25 -2.62
C LEU A 58 -5.53 -15.10 -1.57
N PRO A 59 -4.68 -14.50 -0.71
CA PRO A 59 -4.35 -13.08 -0.54
C PRO A 59 -3.17 -12.59 -1.40
N PHE A 60 -2.50 -13.48 -2.12
CA PHE A 60 -1.24 -13.20 -2.84
C PHE A 60 -1.41 -12.17 -3.96
N SER A 61 -2.57 -12.15 -4.61
CA SER A 61 -2.99 -11.17 -5.61
C SER A 61 -2.93 -9.73 -5.09
N LEU A 62 -3.57 -9.46 -3.94
CA LEU A 62 -3.58 -8.13 -3.33
C LEU A 62 -2.18 -7.72 -2.85
N GLY A 63 -1.42 -8.66 -2.28
CA GLY A 63 -0.03 -8.42 -1.88
C GLY A 63 0.85 -8.02 -3.06
N ARG A 64 0.68 -8.66 -4.22
CA ARG A 64 1.38 -8.31 -5.47
C ARG A 64 1.00 -6.92 -5.97
N MET A 65 -0.29 -6.59 -5.97
CA MET A 65 -0.76 -5.26 -6.38
C MET A 65 -0.28 -4.15 -5.44
N ALA A 66 -0.28 -4.39 -4.13
CA ALA A 66 0.30 -3.46 -3.16
C ALA A 66 1.81 -3.31 -3.38
N HIS A 67 2.52 -4.37 -3.77
CA HIS A 67 3.93 -4.28 -4.13
C HIS A 67 4.17 -3.43 -5.39
N TYR A 68 3.32 -3.52 -6.40
CA TYR A 68 3.37 -2.62 -7.56
C TYR A 68 3.19 -1.16 -7.12
N GLY A 69 2.21 -0.91 -6.24
CA GLY A 69 2.00 0.40 -5.62
C GLY A 69 3.24 0.94 -4.91
N LEU A 70 3.91 0.11 -4.10
CA LEU A 70 5.16 0.46 -3.43
C LEU A 70 6.26 0.87 -4.41
N VAL A 71 6.50 0.04 -5.43
CA VAL A 71 7.57 0.29 -6.40
C VAL A 71 7.29 1.56 -7.21
N LEU A 72 6.03 1.81 -7.57
CA LEU A 72 5.61 3.05 -8.23
C LEU A 72 5.79 4.27 -7.34
N MET A 73 5.34 4.20 -6.10
CA MET A 73 5.43 5.30 -5.13
C MET A 73 6.88 5.66 -4.81
N LEU A 74 7.78 4.67 -4.78
CA LEU A 74 9.21 4.87 -4.52
C LEU A 74 10.07 4.87 -5.78
N SER A 75 9.47 4.92 -6.97
CA SER A 75 10.17 4.82 -8.27
C SER A 75 11.29 5.85 -8.43
N ASN A 76 11.11 7.06 -7.88
CA ASN A 76 12.10 8.14 -7.92
C ASN A 76 13.26 7.97 -6.92
N THR A 77 13.20 6.99 -6.02
CA THR A 77 14.29 6.75 -5.06
C THR A 77 15.45 6.01 -5.72
N LYS A 78 16.70 6.40 -5.38
CA LYS A 78 17.93 5.76 -5.90
C LYS A 78 17.93 4.24 -5.69
N ARG A 79 17.37 3.75 -4.58
CA ARG A 79 17.27 2.30 -4.28
C ARG A 79 16.34 1.57 -5.25
N MET A 80 15.16 2.10 -5.55
CA MET A 80 14.25 1.45 -6.49
C MET A 80 14.72 1.56 -7.93
N ARG A 81 15.23 2.73 -8.36
CA ARG A 81 15.89 2.87 -9.67
C ARG A 81 17.04 1.87 -9.86
N LYS A 82 17.87 1.65 -8.82
CA LYS A 82 18.96 0.65 -8.90
C LYS A 82 18.44 -0.79 -9.02
N ARG A 83 17.31 -1.12 -8.38
CA ARG A 83 16.80 -2.50 -8.31
C ARG A 83 15.87 -2.88 -9.45
N TYR A 84 15.04 -1.94 -9.87
CA TYR A 84 13.93 -2.11 -10.83
C TYR A 84 13.97 -1.09 -11.98
N GLY A 85 15.10 -0.41 -12.21
CA GLY A 85 15.19 0.66 -13.21
C GLY A 85 14.76 0.22 -14.61
N HIS A 86 15.20 -0.98 -15.03
CA HIS A 86 14.84 -1.53 -16.33
C HIS A 86 13.33 -1.81 -16.44
N GLU A 87 12.73 -2.40 -15.40
CA GLU A 87 11.29 -2.65 -15.36
C GLU A 87 10.47 -1.35 -15.28
N LEU A 88 10.96 -0.34 -14.55
CA LEU A 88 10.33 0.98 -14.47
C LEU A 88 10.33 1.68 -15.83
N ASP A 89 11.43 1.60 -16.57
CA ASP A 89 11.51 2.18 -17.93
C ASP A 89 10.55 1.45 -18.89
N GLN A 90 10.39 0.12 -18.77
CA GLN A 90 9.40 -0.65 -19.54
C GLN A 90 7.95 -0.29 -19.17
N ILE A 91 7.67 -0.13 -17.88
CA ILE A 91 6.37 0.33 -17.39
C ILE A 91 6.06 1.71 -17.97
N GLU A 92 7.01 2.65 -17.92
CA GLU A 92 6.84 3.99 -18.48
C GLU A 92 6.58 3.96 -19.99
N ALA A 93 7.31 3.12 -20.73
CA ALA A 93 7.10 2.92 -22.16
C ALA A 93 5.73 2.31 -22.50
N SER A 94 5.20 1.45 -21.64
CA SER A 94 3.88 0.81 -21.82
C SER A 94 2.69 1.74 -21.60
N LYS A 95 2.92 2.93 -21.03
CA LYS A 95 1.91 3.97 -20.75
C LYS A 95 0.66 3.42 -20.02
N PRO A 96 0.81 2.89 -18.79
CA PRO A 96 -0.32 2.37 -18.03
C PRO A 96 -1.35 3.46 -17.74
N PRO A 97 -2.64 3.10 -17.62
CA PRO A 97 -3.69 4.06 -17.32
C PRO A 97 -3.49 4.70 -15.94
N THR A 98 -3.60 6.03 -15.86
CA THR A 98 -3.36 6.79 -14.62
C THR A 98 -4.23 6.33 -13.46
N ARG A 99 -5.48 5.95 -13.71
CA ARG A 99 -6.39 5.43 -12.69
C ARG A 99 -5.89 4.14 -12.04
N LEU A 100 -5.23 3.29 -12.82
CA LEU A 100 -4.66 2.04 -12.32
C LEU A 100 -3.43 2.32 -11.45
N ILE A 101 -2.56 3.25 -11.87
CA ILE A 101 -1.44 3.72 -11.03
C ILE A 101 -1.96 4.26 -9.70
N GLN A 102 -2.95 5.15 -9.75
CA GLN A 102 -3.57 5.74 -8.55
C GLN A 102 -4.14 4.66 -7.64
N LEU A 103 -4.88 3.70 -8.19
CA LEU A 103 -5.43 2.57 -7.44
C LEU A 103 -4.34 1.76 -6.72
N LEU A 104 -3.25 1.43 -7.41
CA LEU A 104 -2.15 0.65 -6.83
C LEU A 104 -1.42 1.42 -5.73
N VAL A 105 -1.14 2.70 -5.97
CA VAL A 105 -0.49 3.59 -4.98
C VAL A 105 -1.41 3.80 -3.77
N TRP A 106 -2.71 4.00 -3.98
CA TRP A 106 -3.69 4.08 -2.89
C TRP A 106 -3.76 2.79 -2.08
N LEU A 107 -3.84 1.64 -2.75
CA LEU A 107 -3.88 0.34 -2.10
C LEU A 107 -2.66 0.19 -1.17
N TYR A 108 -1.46 0.45 -1.68
CA TYR A 108 -0.25 0.39 -0.87
C TYR A 108 -0.23 1.43 0.26
N GLY A 109 -0.58 2.69 -0.04
CA GLY A 109 -0.60 3.78 0.93
C GLY A 109 -1.55 3.52 2.09
N SER A 110 -2.75 3.01 1.81
CA SER A 110 -3.73 2.63 2.83
C SER A 110 -3.23 1.48 3.70
N TRP A 111 -2.62 0.44 3.13
CA TRP A 111 -1.99 -0.64 3.90
C TRP A 111 -0.86 -0.12 4.80
N PHE A 112 -0.02 0.77 4.27
CA PHE A 112 1.07 1.38 5.02
C PHE A 112 0.58 2.24 6.19
N LEU A 113 -0.46 3.05 5.97
CA LEU A 113 -1.08 3.87 7.01
C LEU A 113 -1.72 3.03 8.13
N ILE A 114 -2.32 1.88 7.81
CA ILE A 114 -2.81 0.94 8.83
C ILE A 114 -1.64 0.43 9.67
N GLY A 115 -0.53 0.03 9.04
CA GLY A 115 0.66 -0.44 9.75
C GLY A 115 1.22 0.61 10.72
N ILE A 116 1.31 1.87 10.28
CA ILE A 116 1.73 2.99 11.14
C ILE A 116 0.72 3.19 12.27
N GLY A 117 -0.58 3.22 11.97
CA GLY A 117 -1.63 3.42 12.98
C GLY A 117 -1.61 2.36 14.08
N ILE A 118 -1.46 1.08 13.71
CA ILE A 118 -1.33 -0.02 14.67
C ILE A 118 -0.08 0.16 15.54
N THR A 119 1.05 0.51 14.94
CA THR A 119 2.31 0.71 15.68
C THR A 119 2.20 1.90 16.64
N ALA A 120 1.57 3.00 16.20
CA ALA A 120 1.34 4.18 17.02
C ALA A 120 0.39 3.89 18.20
N LEU A 121 -0.73 3.21 17.97
CA LEU A 121 -1.66 2.79 19.03
C LEU A 121 -0.99 1.82 20.00
N GLY A 122 -0.20 0.87 19.51
CA GLY A 122 0.59 -0.03 20.36
C GLY A 122 1.59 0.72 21.25
N GLY A 123 2.28 1.71 20.70
CA GLY A 123 3.19 2.59 21.46
C GLY A 123 2.47 3.39 22.54
N ILE A 124 1.33 4.00 22.21
CA ILE A 124 0.51 4.77 23.17
C ILE A 124 -0.01 3.84 24.28
N PHE A 125 -0.46 2.64 23.94
CA PHE A 125 -0.95 1.66 24.91
C PHE A 125 0.16 1.20 25.88
N LEU A 126 1.38 1.02 25.40
CA LEU A 126 2.52 0.67 26.25
C LEU A 126 2.89 1.80 27.22
N ILE A 127 2.81 3.06 26.78
CA ILE A 127 3.07 4.24 27.62
C ILE A 127 1.97 4.40 28.69
N LEU A 128 0.69 4.24 28.31
CA LEU A 128 -0.46 4.34 29.22
C LEU A 128 -0.49 3.26 30.32
N ARG A 129 0.25 2.16 30.15
CA ARG A 129 0.29 1.05 31.10
C ARG A 129 1.43 1.18 32.14
N GLN A 130 2.35 2.12 31.95
CA GLN A 130 3.44 2.42 32.89
C GLN A 130 3.03 3.52 33.87
#